data_AF-A0A292REE7-F1
#
_entry.id   AF-A0A292REE7-F1
#
_cell.length_a   1.000
_cell.length_b   1.000
_cell.length_c   1.000
_cell.angle_alpha   90.00
_cell.angle_beta   90.00
_cell.angle_gamma   90.00
#
_symmetry.space_group_name_H-M   'P 1'
#
loop_
_entity.id
_entity.type
_entity.pdbx_description
1 polymer ?
#
loop_
_entity_poly.entity_id
_entity_poly.type
_entity_poly.pdbx_seq_one_letter_code
_entity_poly.pdbx_strand_id
1 'polypeptide(L)'
;MFDDIKNWVMNTLLPITVWLVVIGCFVAGSEFKDISFVCKNSSTSCTLEKINYLNIKTSKKVFAPSEVKAVYVETYRASTGGRRHTRFVPRHLVRLVSRDKKDFVVFRNYSNYADANDAKQRIMNCVEHGPYPCKVKR
;
A
#
# COMPACT_ATOMS: atom_id res chain seq x y z
N MET A 1 -36.79 -25.24 -27.55
CA MET A 1 -36.57 -23.78 -27.75
C MET A 1 -36.36 -23.04 -26.43
N PHE A 2 -37.33 -22.97 -25.50
CA PHE A 2 -37.11 -22.30 -24.20
C PHE A 2 -36.11 -23.04 -23.29
N ASP A 3 -36.11 -24.37 -23.30
CA ASP A 3 -35.17 -25.17 -22.50
C ASP A 3 -33.73 -25.14 -23.03
N ASP A 4 -33.57 -25.05 -24.36
CA ASP A 4 -32.24 -24.89 -24.99
C ASP A 4 -31.62 -23.53 -24.65
N ILE A 5 -32.43 -22.47 -24.61
CA ILE A 5 -31.99 -21.13 -24.21
C ILE A 5 -31.64 -21.12 -22.71
N LYS A 6 -32.45 -21.74 -21.85
CA LYS A 6 -32.14 -21.86 -20.41
C LYS A 6 -30.85 -22.64 -20.17
N ASN A 7 -30.67 -23.78 -20.85
CA ASN A 7 -29.44 -24.58 -20.73
C ASN A 7 -28.22 -23.83 -21.27
N TRP A 8 -28.37 -23.09 -22.37
CA TRP A 8 -27.29 -22.26 -22.89
C TRP A 8 -26.92 -21.14 -21.90
N VAL A 9 -27.89 -20.42 -21.34
CA VAL A 9 -27.67 -19.38 -20.32
C VAL A 9 -27.01 -19.98 -19.07
N MET A 10 -27.49 -21.14 -18.59
CA MET A 10 -26.92 -21.81 -17.41
C MET A 10 -25.49 -22.31 -17.64
N ASN A 11 -25.19 -22.86 -18.82
CA ASN A 11 -23.88 -23.44 -19.10
C ASN A 11 -22.84 -22.46 -19.65
N THR A 12 -23.24 -21.27 -20.13
CA THR A 12 -22.29 -20.30 -20.70
C THR A 12 -22.29 -18.96 -19.97
N LEU A 13 -23.44 -18.33 -19.74
CA LEU A 13 -23.50 -17.00 -19.13
C LEU A 13 -23.23 -17.03 -17.61
N LEU A 14 -23.78 -17.99 -16.87
CA LEU A 14 -23.50 -18.14 -15.44
C LEU A 14 -22.00 -18.38 -15.15
N PRO A 15 -21.29 -19.32 -15.79
CA PRO A 15 -19.87 -19.51 -15.50
C PRO A 15 -19.02 -18.30 -15.90
N ILE A 16 -19.32 -17.62 -17.02
CA ILE A 16 -18.60 -16.40 -17.42
C ILE A 16 -18.77 -15.28 -16.39
N THR A 17 -20.01 -15.04 -15.95
CA THR A 17 -20.29 -14.00 -14.94
C THR A 17 -19.64 -14.34 -13.59
N VAL A 18 -19.68 -15.61 -13.16
CA VAL A 18 -18.96 -16.07 -11.97
C VAL A 18 -17.46 -15.83 -12.10
N TRP A 19 -16.85 -16.18 -13.24
CA TRP A 19 -15.43 -15.93 -13.48
C TRP A 19 -15.06 -14.44 -13.43
N LEU A 20 -15.87 -13.57 -14.04
CA LEU A 20 -15.65 -12.12 -13.98
C LEU A 20 -15.74 -11.57 -12.55
N VAL A 21 -16.70 -12.05 -11.76
CA VAL A 21 -16.83 -11.69 -10.34
C VAL A 21 -15.62 -12.16 -9.54
N VAL A 22 -15.18 -13.40 -9.74
CA VAL A 22 -14.00 -13.96 -9.05
C VAL A 22 -12.75 -13.14 -9.37
N ILE A 23 -12.49 -12.85 -10.66
CA ILE A 23 -11.33 -12.04 -11.08
C ILE A 23 -11.42 -10.62 -10.48
N GLY A 24 -12.60 -10.00 -10.52
CA GLY A 24 -12.83 -8.67 -9.94
C GLY A 24 -12.51 -8.64 -8.44
N CYS A 25 -12.95 -9.65 -7.69
CA CYS A 25 -12.64 -9.80 -6.27
C CYS A 25 -11.14 -10.02 -6.01
N PHE A 26 -10.44 -10.82 -6.83
CA PHE A 26 -9.00 -11.02 -6.69
C PHE A 26 -8.22 -9.73 -6.92
N VAL A 27 -8.55 -8.97 -7.97
CA VAL A 27 -7.90 -7.69 -8.28
C VAL A 27 -8.16 -6.68 -7.16
N ALA A 28 -9.43 -6.49 -6.77
CA ALA A 28 -9.82 -5.58 -5.68
C ALA A 28 -9.22 -5.98 -4.33
N GLY A 29 -9.00 -7.27 -4.11
CA GLY A 29 -8.34 -7.82 -2.93
C GLY A 29 -6.83 -7.54 -2.89
N SER A 30 -6.18 -7.49 -4.05
CA SER A 30 -4.74 -7.31 -4.20
C SER A 30 -4.26 -5.86 -4.16
N GLU A 31 -5.15 -4.90 -4.47
CA GLU A 31 -4.83 -3.48 -4.46
C GLU A 31 -5.23 -2.79 -3.15
N PHE A 32 -4.31 -1.99 -2.59
CA PHE A 32 -4.55 -1.25 -1.36
C PHE A 32 -5.06 0.17 -1.67
N LYS A 33 -6.26 0.48 -1.16
CA LYS A 33 -6.91 1.80 -1.24
C LYS A 33 -6.28 2.77 -0.24
N ASP A 34 -6.12 2.34 1.01
CA ASP A 34 -5.56 3.15 2.09
C ASP A 34 -4.33 2.49 2.69
N ILE A 35 -3.29 3.28 2.95
CA ILE A 35 -2.09 2.86 3.68
C ILE A 35 -1.82 3.90 4.76
N SER A 36 -1.70 3.49 6.01
CA SER A 36 -1.39 4.38 7.13
C SER A 36 -0.34 3.80 8.06
N PHE A 37 0.58 4.65 8.48
CA PHE A 37 1.58 4.37 9.50
C PHE A 37 1.05 4.85 10.85
N VAL A 38 0.99 3.96 11.84
CA VAL A 38 0.40 4.23 13.16
C VAL A 38 1.39 3.87 14.26
N CYS A 39 1.64 4.78 15.18
CA CYS A 39 2.44 4.56 16.37
C CYS A 39 1.59 4.83 17.61
N LYS A 40 1.43 3.82 18.47
CA LYS A 40 0.55 3.92 19.66
C LYS A 40 1.20 4.66 20.82
N ASN A 41 2.50 4.54 20.98
CA ASN A 41 3.32 5.20 21.99
C ASN A 41 4.80 5.16 21.52
N SER A 42 5.69 5.85 22.23
CA SER A 42 7.11 5.97 21.88
C SER A 42 7.92 4.68 22.01
N SER A 43 7.44 3.73 22.82
CA SER A 43 8.16 2.50 23.20
C SER A 43 7.64 1.23 22.52
N THR A 44 6.43 1.23 21.95
CA THR A 44 5.90 0.07 21.24
C THR A 44 6.10 0.18 19.74
N SER A 45 6.18 -0.98 19.08
CA SER A 45 6.27 -1.07 17.62
C SER A 45 5.14 -0.31 16.93
N CYS A 46 5.49 0.57 15.99
CA CYS A 46 4.54 1.13 15.04
C CYS A 46 4.02 0.04 14.08
N THR A 47 2.83 0.26 13.54
CA THR A 47 2.18 -0.64 12.59
C THR A 47 1.89 0.08 11.28
N LEU A 48 2.20 -0.58 10.17
CA LEU A 48 1.71 -0.19 8.86
C LEU A 48 0.37 -0.88 8.60
N GLU A 49 -0.70 -0.13 8.66
CA GLU A 49 -2.06 -0.58 8.34
C GLU A 49 -2.33 -0.38 6.85
N LYS A 50 -2.92 -1.37 6.20
CA LYS A 50 -3.36 -1.30 4.80
C LYS A 50 -4.80 -1.79 4.69
N ILE A 51 -5.59 -1.10 3.88
CA ILE A 51 -6.97 -1.46 3.59
C ILE A 51 -7.10 -1.59 2.08
N ASN A 52 -7.59 -2.73 1.61
CA ASN A 52 -7.85 -2.96 0.19
C ASN A 52 -9.25 -2.45 -0.23
N TYR A 53 -9.58 -2.56 -1.51
CA TYR A 53 -10.88 -2.10 -2.03
C TYR A 53 -12.07 -2.93 -1.53
N LEU A 54 -11.82 -4.12 -0.97
CA LEU A 54 -12.80 -4.95 -0.29
C LEU A 54 -12.91 -4.64 1.22
N ASN A 55 -12.30 -3.55 1.70
CA ASN A 55 -12.23 -3.15 3.11
C ASN A 55 -11.54 -4.15 4.05
N ILE A 56 -10.75 -5.10 3.51
CA ILE A 56 -9.97 -6.04 4.31
C ILE A 56 -8.74 -5.31 4.86
N LYS A 57 -8.62 -5.31 6.19
CA LYS A 57 -7.52 -4.69 6.91
C LYS A 57 -6.37 -5.68 7.08
N THR A 58 -5.17 -5.26 6.71
CA THR A 58 -3.93 -5.97 7.03
C THR A 58 -3.02 -5.02 7.81
N SER A 59 -2.29 -5.56 8.79
CA SER A 59 -1.35 -4.77 9.57
C SER A 59 -0.01 -5.49 9.66
N LYS A 60 1.08 -4.74 9.55
CA LYS A 60 2.44 -5.25 9.72
C LYS A 60 3.17 -4.40 10.74
N LYS A 61 3.80 -5.05 11.72
CA LYS A 61 4.69 -4.37 12.68
C LYS A 61 5.95 -3.88 11.94
N VAL A 62 6.37 -2.67 12.29
CA VAL A 62 7.53 -1.99 11.70
C VAL A 62 8.64 -1.94 12.76
N PHE A 63 8.87 -0.78 13.38
CA PHE A 63 9.85 -0.53 14.44
C PHE A 63 9.19 0.31 15.53
N ALA A 64 9.73 0.29 16.74
CA ALA A 64 9.31 1.27 17.75
C ALA A 64 9.81 2.67 17.35
N PRO A 65 9.09 3.76 17.68
CA PRO A 65 9.55 5.12 17.41
C PRO A 65 10.96 5.38 17.97
N SER A 66 11.23 4.90 19.19
CA SER A 66 12.54 5.02 19.84
C SER A 66 13.70 4.36 19.08
N GLU A 67 13.41 3.36 18.26
CA GLU A 67 14.40 2.65 17.44
C GLU A 67 14.64 3.31 16.09
N VAL A 68 13.79 4.26 15.67
CA VAL A 68 13.96 4.96 14.40
C VAL A 68 15.16 5.89 14.52
N LYS A 69 16.13 5.72 13.62
CA LYS A 69 17.31 6.58 13.49
C LYS A 69 17.08 7.69 12.49
N ALA A 70 16.44 7.37 11.37
CA ALA A 70 16.21 8.33 10.28
C ALA A 70 15.04 7.91 9.40
N VAL A 71 14.44 8.91 8.75
CA VAL A 71 13.43 8.75 7.70
C VAL A 71 13.94 9.47 6.46
N TYR A 72 13.96 8.80 5.30
CA TYR A 72 14.43 9.40 4.05
C TYR A 72 13.50 9.11 2.89
N VAL A 73 13.63 9.94 1.85
CA VAL A 73 13.01 9.74 0.55
C VAL A 73 14.05 9.17 -0.39
N GLU A 74 13.72 8.07 -1.04
CA GLU A 74 14.56 7.44 -2.06
C GLU A 74 13.85 7.54 -3.41
N THR A 75 14.64 7.83 -4.45
CA THR A 75 14.14 7.89 -5.83
C THR A 75 14.59 6.65 -6.57
N TYR A 76 13.65 5.97 -7.21
CA TYR A 76 13.90 4.79 -8.03
C TYR A 76 13.22 4.94 -9.39
N ARG A 77 13.69 4.17 -10.38
CA ARG A 77 13.06 4.10 -11.70
C ARG A 77 12.03 2.98 -11.70
N ALA A 78 10.77 3.33 -11.91
CA ALA A 78 9.70 2.36 -12.11
C ALA A 78 9.42 2.21 -13.61
N SER A 79 9.23 0.97 -14.06
CA SER A 79 8.72 0.70 -15.40
C SER A 79 7.22 1.01 -15.45
N THR A 80 6.80 1.69 -16.51
CA THR A 80 5.40 1.99 -16.83
C THR A 80 5.13 1.67 -18.29
N GLY A 81 3.97 1.11 -18.60
CA GLY A 81 3.60 0.69 -19.95
C GLY A 81 3.71 -0.84 -20.18
N GLY A 82 3.24 -1.29 -21.35
CA GLY A 82 3.27 -2.70 -21.74
C GLY A 82 4.61 -3.13 -22.34
N ARG A 83 4.80 -4.44 -22.54
CA ARG A 83 6.07 -5.08 -22.99
C ARG A 83 6.79 -4.41 -24.17
N ARG A 84 6.06 -3.77 -25.09
CA ARG A 84 6.62 -3.10 -26.29
C ARG A 84 6.90 -1.60 -26.12
N HIS A 85 6.34 -0.96 -25.10
CA HIS A 85 6.45 0.49 -24.84
C HIS A 85 6.75 0.77 -23.37
N THR A 86 7.70 0.04 -22.79
CA THR A 86 8.12 0.24 -21.41
C THR A 86 8.90 1.54 -21.29
N ARG A 87 8.36 2.52 -20.55
CA ARG A 87 9.06 3.75 -20.17
C ARG A 87 9.46 3.67 -18.71
N PHE A 88 10.68 4.08 -18.40
CA PHE A 88 11.13 4.28 -17.02
C PHE A 88 10.78 5.69 -16.57
N VAL A 89 9.99 5.79 -15.51
CA VAL A 89 9.66 7.07 -14.87
C VAL A 89 10.23 7.11 -13.46
N PRO A 90 10.72 8.28 -13.01
CA PRO A 90 11.13 8.43 -11.62
C PRO A 90 9.92 8.25 -10.71
N ARG A 91 10.12 7.51 -9.62
CA ARG A 91 9.17 7.34 -8.52
C ARG A 91 9.91 7.51 -7.21
N HIS A 92 9.18 7.90 -6.17
CA HIS A 92 9.73 8.14 -4.86
C HIS A 92 9.08 7.22 -3.81
N LEU A 93 9.87 6.81 -2.83
CA LEU A 93 9.42 6.04 -1.67
C LEU A 93 9.94 6.68 -0.38
N VAL A 94 9.21 6.47 0.71
CA VAL A 94 9.60 6.88 2.07
C VAL A 94 10.06 5.64 2.82
N ARG A 95 11.29 5.69 3.33
CA ARG A 95 11.94 4.58 4.03
C ARG A 95 12.34 5.00 5.43
N LEU A 96 12.09 4.11 6.38
CA LEU A 96 12.55 4.18 7.77
C LEU A 96 13.84 3.39 7.91
N VAL A 97 14.81 3.92 8.65
CA VAL A 97 15.98 3.16 9.11
C VAL A 97 16.00 3.14 10.63
N SER A 98 16.10 1.92 11.17
CA SER A 98 16.31 1.64 12.58
C SER A 98 17.78 1.90 12.98
N ARG A 99 18.02 2.11 14.27
CA ARG A 99 19.37 2.18 14.87
C ARG A 99 20.21 0.95 14.56
N ASP A 100 19.57 -0.22 14.44
CA ASP A 100 20.20 -1.50 14.07
C ASP A 100 20.50 -1.62 12.57
N LYS A 101 20.43 -0.52 11.80
CA LYS A 101 20.59 -0.48 10.34
C LYS A 101 19.57 -1.31 9.55
N LYS A 102 18.51 -1.81 10.20
CA LYS A 102 17.35 -2.40 9.50
C LYS A 102 16.56 -1.29 8.84
N ASP A 103 16.08 -1.54 7.63
CA ASP A 103 15.30 -0.58 6.87
C ASP A 103 13.90 -1.12 6.55
N PHE A 104 12.96 -0.21 6.37
CA PHE A 104 11.58 -0.55 6.06
C PHE A 104 10.93 0.50 5.17
N VAL A 105 10.37 0.06 4.05
CA VAL A 105 9.61 0.94 3.15
C VAL A 105 8.21 1.15 3.69
N VAL A 106 7.89 2.39 4.07
CA VAL A 106 6.59 2.78 4.63
C VAL A 106 5.59 3.04 3.51
N PHE A 107 5.96 3.97 2.63
CA PHE A 107 5.15 4.39 1.50
C PHE A 107 5.99 4.33 0.23
N ARG A 108 5.39 3.92 -0.90
CA ARG A 108 6.08 3.75 -2.19
C ARG A 108 5.26 4.38 -3.31
N ASN A 109 5.78 4.44 -4.53
CA ASN A 109 5.05 4.86 -5.74
C ASN A 109 4.58 6.33 -5.75
N TYR A 110 5.19 7.25 -5.00
CA TYR A 110 4.93 8.69 -5.22
C TYR A 110 5.45 9.11 -6.59
N SER A 111 4.66 9.87 -7.34
CA SER A 111 5.06 10.47 -8.62
C SER A 111 5.90 11.73 -8.43
N ASN A 112 5.68 12.46 -7.33
CA ASN A 112 6.36 13.71 -7.01
C ASN A 112 7.22 13.54 -5.75
N TYR A 113 8.41 14.13 -5.76
CA TYR A 113 9.29 14.16 -4.59
C TYR A 113 8.69 14.97 -3.44
N ALA A 114 8.01 16.07 -3.75
CA ALA A 114 7.42 16.96 -2.74
C ALA A 114 6.43 16.20 -1.83
N ASP A 115 5.53 15.42 -2.44
CA ASP A 115 4.54 14.60 -1.71
C ASP A 115 5.23 13.55 -0.82
N ALA A 116 6.29 12.91 -1.33
CA ALA A 116 7.07 11.95 -0.56
C ALA A 116 7.80 12.64 0.61
N ASN A 117 8.30 13.85 0.42
CA ASN A 117 8.99 14.62 1.45
C ASN A 117 8.03 15.17 2.51
N ASP A 118 6.82 15.60 2.14
CA ASP A 118 5.75 15.95 3.07
C ASP A 118 5.37 14.74 3.94
N ALA A 119 5.17 13.57 3.33
CA ALA A 119 4.95 12.33 4.08
C ALA A 119 6.12 11.96 5.01
N LYS A 120 7.37 12.15 4.56
CA LYS A 120 8.58 12.00 5.40
C LYS A 120 8.52 12.92 6.63
N GLN A 121 8.21 14.20 6.43
CA GLN A 121 8.13 15.18 7.52
C GLN A 121 7.03 14.82 8.53
N ARG A 122 5.84 14.41 8.05
CA ARG A 122 4.77 13.93 8.93
C ARG A 122 5.18 12.71 9.74
N ILE A 123 5.89 11.74 9.14
CA ILE A 123 6.41 10.57 9.87
C ILE A 123 7.50 10.97 10.88
N MET A 124 8.44 11.83 10.51
CA MET A 124 9.47 12.31 11.46
C MET A 124 8.83 13.02 12.65
N ASN A 125 7.89 13.94 12.39
CA ASN A 125 7.17 14.63 13.45
C ASN A 125 6.41 13.65 14.36
N CYS A 126 5.76 12.64 13.77
CA CYS A 126 5.07 11.57 14.48
C CYS A 126 5.98 10.77 15.41
N VAL A 127 7.20 10.46 14.96
CA VAL A 127 8.18 9.65 15.68
C VAL A 127 8.90 10.46 16.76
N GLU A 128 9.28 11.70 16.45
CA GLU A 128 10.13 12.54 17.31
C GLU A 128 9.32 13.35 18.34
N HIS A 129 8.20 13.92 17.93
CA HIS A 129 7.45 14.91 18.72
C HIS A 129 6.00 14.50 19.03
N GLY A 130 5.53 13.38 18.49
CA GLY A 130 4.11 13.10 18.39
C GLY A 130 3.36 13.05 19.73
N PRO A 131 2.19 13.70 19.88
CA PRO A 131 1.21 13.27 20.86
C PRO A 131 0.70 11.90 20.42
N TYR A 132 1.07 10.88 21.18
CA TYR A 132 0.66 9.51 20.93
C TYR A 132 -0.80 9.29 21.36
N PRO A 133 -1.61 8.50 20.62
CA PRO A 133 -1.26 7.78 19.40
C PRO A 133 -1.19 8.69 18.17
N CYS A 134 -0.17 8.49 17.34
CA CYS A 134 0.01 9.23 16.10
C CYS A 134 -0.31 8.34 14.87
N LYS A 135 -0.96 8.93 13.86
CA LYS A 135 -1.34 8.26 12.61
C LYS A 135 -1.03 9.13 11.39
N VAL A 136 -0.22 8.62 10.47
CA VAL A 136 0.13 9.27 9.21
C VAL A 136 -0.45 8.47 8.05
N LYS A 137 -1.22 9.12 7.19
CA LYS A 137 -1.76 8.50 5.96
C LYS A 137 -0.87 8.83 4.76
N ARG A 138 -0.86 7.91 3.80
CA ARG A 138 -0.30 8.14 2.47
C ARG A 138 -1.19 9.07 1.66
#